data_AF-A0A0E2HUP9-F1
#
_entry.id   AF-A0A0E2HUP9-F1
#
_cell.length_a   1.000
_cell.length_b   1.000
_cell.length_c   1.000
_cell.angle_alpha   90.00
_cell.angle_beta   90.00
_cell.angle_gamma   90.00
#
_symmetry.space_group_name_H-M   'P 1'
#
loop_
_entity.id
_entity.type
_entity.pdbx_description
1 polymer ?
#
loop_
_entity_poly.entity_id
_entity_poly.type
_entity_poly.pdbx_seq_one_letter_code
_entity_poly.pdbx_strand_id
1 'polypeptide(L)'
;MEAITGYEEYEQDFRLLALPEYRWMAEQLLTEALEDYQPPENLDVYLPDCLCGEPSGYTFFFEARTKESEKTSSLLYTGFY
;
A
#
# COMPACT_ATOMS: atom_id res chain seq x y z
N MET A 1 6.30 -9.53 6.54
CA MET A 1 6.09 -10.09 5.18
C MET A 1 7.44 -10.32 4.49
N GLU A 2 7.82 -11.55 4.10
CA GLU A 2 9.11 -11.81 3.40
C GLU A 2 8.98 -11.92 1.86
N ALA A 3 7.78 -11.75 1.30
CA ALA A 3 7.50 -12.01 -0.12
C ALA A 3 7.30 -10.74 -1.00
N ILE A 4 7.28 -9.55 -0.41
CA ILE A 4 7.04 -8.29 -1.11
C ILE A 4 8.38 -7.58 -1.30
N THR A 5 8.86 -7.50 -2.53
CA THR A 5 10.17 -6.91 -2.84
C THR A 5 10.18 -5.38 -2.66
N GLY A 6 9.06 -4.71 -2.93
CA GLY A 6 8.94 -3.24 -2.84
C GLY A 6 8.53 -2.70 -1.47
N TYR A 7 8.51 -3.52 -0.41
CA TYR A 7 7.95 -3.11 0.88
C TYR A 7 8.72 -1.95 1.55
N GLU A 8 10.05 -1.94 1.46
CA GLU A 8 10.85 -0.87 2.08
C GLU A 8 10.60 0.50 1.43
N GLU A 9 10.50 0.55 0.10
CA GLU A 9 10.17 1.78 -0.65
C GLU A 9 8.75 2.24 -0.32
N TYR A 10 7.79 1.31 -0.36
CA TYR A 10 6.42 1.57 0.07
C TYR A 10 6.34 2.13 1.49
N GLU A 11 7.05 1.56 2.46
CA GLU A 11 7.00 2.00 3.86
C GLU A 11 7.56 3.43 3.99
N GLN A 12 8.62 3.76 3.25
CA GLN A 12 9.19 5.10 3.24
C GLN A 12 8.21 6.12 2.67
N ASP A 13 7.63 5.85 1.50
CA ASP A 13 6.63 6.72 0.87
C ASP A 13 5.39 6.88 1.76
N PHE A 14 4.92 5.78 2.35
CA PHE A 14 3.79 5.79 3.27
C PHE A 14 4.08 6.67 4.49
N ARG A 15 5.26 6.60 5.08
CA ARG A 15 5.61 7.44 6.24
C ARG A 15 5.70 8.93 5.90
N LEU A 16 6.04 9.27 4.65
CA LEU A 16 6.08 10.64 4.18
C LEU A 16 4.69 11.21 3.93
N LEU A 17 3.78 10.40 3.36
CA LEU A 17 2.42 10.81 2.99
C LEU A 17 1.41 10.68 4.14
N ALA A 18 1.56 9.69 5.01
CA ALA A 18 0.64 9.43 6.11
C ALA A 18 0.87 10.35 7.32
N LEU A 19 -0.20 10.66 8.05
CA LEU A 19 -0.09 11.37 9.32
C LEU A 19 0.76 10.58 10.32
N PRO A 20 1.41 11.25 11.29
CA PRO A 20 2.22 10.60 12.32
C PRO A 20 1.52 9.43 13.03
N GLU A 21 0.21 9.55 13.21
CA GLU A 21 -0.67 8.59 13.89
C GLU A 21 -0.90 7.31 13.10
N TYR A 22 -0.72 7.33 11.77
CA TYR A 22 -0.94 6.18 10.89
C TYR A 22 0.35 5.53 10.42
N ARG A 23 1.52 6.13 10.65
CA ARG A 23 2.83 5.64 10.17
C ARG A 23 3.19 4.22 10.61
N TRP A 24 2.66 3.77 11.75
CA TRP A 24 2.87 2.41 12.26
C TRP A 24 1.96 1.37 11.60
N MET A 25 0.95 1.80 10.84
CA MET A 25 -0.04 0.93 10.21
C MET A 25 0.33 0.51 8.79
N ALA A 26 1.48 0.95 8.25
CA ALA A 26 1.89 0.66 6.87
C ALA A 26 1.82 -0.83 6.52
N GLU A 27 2.36 -1.71 7.38
CA GLU A 27 2.30 -3.16 7.16
C GLU A 27 0.85 -3.67 7.18
N GLN A 28 0.05 -3.22 8.15
CA GLN A 28 -1.32 -3.68 8.32
C GLN A 28 -2.19 -3.28 7.13
N LEU A 29 -2.11 -2.03 6.70
CA LEU A 29 -2.86 -1.49 5.56
C LEU A 29 -2.51 -2.22 4.27
N LEU A 30 -1.22 -2.45 4.06
CA LEU A 30 -0.77 -3.21 2.91
C LEU A 30 -1.26 -4.67 2.97
N THR A 31 -1.25 -5.28 4.16
CA THR A 31 -1.79 -6.63 4.36
C THR A 31 -3.27 -6.70 3.99
N GLU A 32 -4.07 -5.77 4.52
CA GLU A 32 -5.51 -5.70 4.24
C GLU A 32 -5.78 -5.44 2.75
N ALA A 33 -5.02 -4.53 2.10
CA ALA A 33 -5.15 -4.25 0.68
C ALA A 33 -4.79 -5.46 -0.20
N LEU A 34 -3.88 -6.32 0.26
CA LEU A 34 -3.44 -7.51 -0.46
C LEU A 34 -4.22 -8.77 -0.13
N GLU A 35 -5.01 -8.78 0.95
CA GLU A 35 -5.82 -9.92 1.37
C GLU A 35 -6.83 -10.32 0.28
N ASP A 36 -7.48 -9.33 -0.36
CA ASP A 36 -8.37 -9.54 -1.50
C ASP A 36 -7.62 -9.80 -2.82
N TYR A 37 -6.39 -9.30 -2.96
CA TYR A 37 -5.64 -9.36 -4.21
C TYR A 37 -4.96 -10.72 -4.46
N GLN A 38 -4.70 -11.52 -3.40
CA GLN A 38 -3.96 -12.79 -3.47
C GLN A 38 -2.73 -12.72 -4.41
N PRO A 39 -1.75 -11.86 -4.12
CA PRO A 39 -0.63 -11.64 -5.02
C PRO A 39 0.22 -12.90 -5.21
N PRO A 40 0.76 -13.14 -6.42
CA PRO A 40 1.79 -14.16 -6.62
C PRO A 40 3.09 -13.75 -5.91
N GLU A 41 4.03 -14.71 -5.76
CA GLU A 41 5.36 -14.43 -5.23
C GLU A 41 6.09 -13.36 -6.07
N ASN A 42 6.83 -12.46 -5.40
CA ASN A 42 7.54 -11.31 -6.01
C ASN A 42 6.65 -10.14 -6.45
N LEU A 43 5.83 -9.65 -5.51
CA LEU A 43 5.07 -8.44 -5.70
C LEU A 43 5.93 -7.21 -5.40
N ASP A 44 5.94 -6.26 -6.34
CA ASP A 44 6.49 -4.92 -6.17
C ASP A 44 5.34 -3.96 -5.89
N VAL A 45 5.42 -3.21 -4.79
CA VAL A 45 4.34 -2.33 -4.35
C VAL A 45 4.87 -0.91 -4.23
N TYR A 46 4.09 0.02 -4.75
CA TYR A 46 4.39 1.45 -4.71
C TYR A 46 3.19 2.22 -4.19
N LEU A 47 3.46 3.33 -3.50
CA LEU A 47 2.44 4.27 -3.05
C LEU A 47 2.67 5.60 -3.77
N PRO A 48 2.12 5.77 -4.99
CA PRO A 48 2.42 6.95 -5.78
C PRO A 48 1.72 8.21 -5.25
N ASP A 49 0.57 8.09 -4.57
CA ASP A 49 -0.16 9.24 -4.05
C ASP A 49 -1.12 8.89 -2.90
N CYS A 50 -1.45 9.86 -2.05
CA CYS A 50 -2.51 9.77 -1.06
C CYS A 50 -3.75 10.53 -1.54
N LEU A 51 -4.81 9.80 -1.91
CA LEU A 51 -6.01 10.40 -2.53
C LEU A 51 -6.83 11.25 -1.56
N CYS A 52 -6.84 10.92 -0.27
CA CYS A 52 -7.54 11.71 0.73
C CYS A 52 -6.87 11.60 2.10
N GLY A 53 -6.57 12.74 2.71
CA GLY A 53 -6.01 12.85 4.05
C GLY A 53 -6.93 13.65 4.98
N GLU A 54 -8.21 13.28 5.02
CA GLU A 54 -9.15 13.92 5.94
C GLU A 54 -9.06 13.28 7.33
N PRO A 55 -9.28 14.06 8.41
CA PRO A 55 -9.30 13.51 9.77
C PRO A 55 -10.42 12.47 9.99
N SER A 56 -11.42 12.43 9.10
CA SER A 56 -12.55 11.50 9.10
C SER A 56 -12.34 10.22 8.26
N GLY A 57 -11.20 10.09 7.56
CA GLY A 57 -10.89 8.91 6.78
C GLY A 57 -9.72 9.12 5.82
N TYR A 58 -8.91 8.08 5.65
CA TYR A 58 -7.77 8.07 4.74
C TYR A 58 -8.04 7.16 3.55
N THR A 59 -7.83 7.69 2.35
CA THR A 59 -7.80 6.89 1.12
C THR A 59 -6.39 6.86 0.58
N PHE A 60 -5.75 5.69 0.68
CA PHE A 60 -4.45 5.42 0.10
C PHE A 60 -4.61 4.69 -1.22
N PHE A 61 -3.80 5.09 -2.20
CA PHE A 61 -3.75 4.45 -3.51
C PHE A 61 -2.42 3.73 -3.67
N PHE A 62 -2.50 2.43 -3.96
CA PHE A 62 -1.35 1.55 -4.09
C PHE A 62 -1.31 1.00 -5.50
N GLU A 63 -0.11 0.83 -6.02
CA GLU A 63 0.12 0.10 -7.25
C GLU A 63 0.92 -1.16 -6.93
N ALA A 64 0.34 -2.29 -7.31
CA ALA A 64 0.92 -3.61 -7.15
C ALA A 64 1.31 -4.13 -8.54
N ARG A 65 2.59 -4.39 -8.76
CA ARG A 65 3.14 -4.92 -10.00
C ARG A 65 3.82 -6.25 -9.75
N THR A 66 3.62 -7.20 -10.64
CA THR A 66 4.32 -8.49 -10.61
C THR A 66 5.45 -8.46 -11.64
N LYS A 67 6.64 -8.97 -11.30
CA LYS A 67 7.78 -8.96 -12.24
C LYS A 67 7.53 -9.80 -13.50
N GLU A 68 6.69 -10.82 -13.41
CA GLU A 68 6.35 -11.70 -14.53
C GLU A 68 5.21 -11.18 -15.42
N SER A 69 4.45 -10.18 -14.99
CA SER A 69 3.37 -9.60 -15.79
C SER A 69 3.47 -8.08 -15.80
N GLU A 70 3.51 -7.47 -16.98
CA GLU A 70 3.32 -6.02 -17.16
C GLU A 70 1.95 -5.51 -16.68
N LYS A 71 1.13 -6.35 -16.05
CA LYS A 71 -0.08 -5.93 -15.35
C LYS A 71 0.27 -5.24 -14.05
N THR A 72 0.06 -3.93 -14.03
CA THR A 72 -0.09 -3.15 -12.81
C THR A 72 -1.53 -3.28 -12.32
N SER A 73 -1.70 -3.60 -11.05
CA SER A 73 -3.00 -3.62 -10.37
C SER A 73 -3.05 -2.44 -9.42
N SER A 74 -4.08 -1.62 -9.59
CA SER A 74 -4.32 -0.49 -8.70
C SER A 74 -5.21 -0.95 -7.55
N LEU A 75 -4.72 -0.81 -6.33
CA LEU A 75 -5.44 -1.13 -5.11
C LEU A 75 -5.78 0.15 -4.37
N LEU A 76 -6.95 0.19 -3.78
CA LEU A 76 -7.44 1.32 -3.00
C LEU A 76 -7.74 0.81 -1.60
N TYR A 77 -7.12 1.44 -0.60
CA TYR A 77 -7.51 1.22 0.78
C TYR A 77 -8.17 2.49 1.31
N THR A 78 -9.40 2.34 1.80
CA THR A 78 -10.13 3.41 2.50
C THR A 78 -10.32 2.98 3.94
N GLY A 79 -9.51 3.56 4.84
CA GLY A 79 -9.62 3.37 6.28
C GLY A 79 -10.46 4.46 6.89
N PHE A 80 -11.57 4.09 7.54
CA PHE A 80 -12.32 4.97 8.44
C PHE A 80 -11.85 4.65 9.87
N TYR A 81 -11.21 5.62 10.53
CA TYR A 81 -10.71 5.50 11.91
C TYR A 81 -11.43 6.48 12.83
#